data_AF-A0A0B7HL84-F1
#
_entry.id   AF-A0A0B7HL84-F1
#
_cell.length_a   1.000
_cell.length_b   1.000
_cell.length_c   1.000
_cell.angle_alpha   90.00
_cell.angle_beta   90.00
_cell.angle_gamma   90.00
#
_symmetry.space_group_name_H-M   'P 1'
#
loop_
_entity.id
_entity.type
_entity.pdbx_description
1 polymer ?
#
loop_
_entity_poly.entity_id
_entity_poly.type
_entity_poly.pdbx_seq_one_letter_code
_entity_poly.pdbx_strand_id
1 'polypeptide(L)'
;MIRTIQKMIFLFSFFTYATVFAQQQPLLGYAYGDQQAPTGKEWESVEELSLNKEQPKAYFFSFADKQSARKVLPENSKYWQSLNGNWKFHWVKTPDKRPKDFFKPSYDVTAWEEIPVPSNWNIYGIQKRWNPKIWRTDLR
;
A
#
# COMPACT_ATOMS: atom_id res chain seq x y z
N MET A 1 28.28 23.03 46.43
CA MET A 1 28.38 23.29 44.98
C MET A 1 28.50 22.00 44.16
N ILE A 2 29.50 21.13 44.44
CA ILE A 2 29.76 19.88 43.68
C ILE A 2 28.59 18.88 43.70
N ARG A 3 27.93 18.69 44.85
CA ARG A 3 26.75 17.80 44.99
C ARG A 3 25.53 18.26 44.18
N THR A 4 25.40 19.56 43.94
CA THR A 4 24.28 20.13 43.17
C THR A 4 24.49 19.91 41.66
N ILE A 5 25.73 20.01 41.21
CA ILE A 5 26.13 19.79 39.80
C ILE A 5 26.00 18.30 39.43
N GLN A 6 26.40 17.37 40.31
CA GLN A 6 26.20 15.93 40.07
C GLN A 6 24.72 15.56 39.94
N LYS A 7 23.85 16.10 40.80
CA LYS A 7 22.39 15.87 40.69
C LYS A 7 21.81 16.41 39.38
N MET A 8 22.27 17.58 38.92
CA MET A 8 21.84 18.15 37.63
C MET A 8 22.30 17.30 36.44
N ILE A 9 23.54 16.77 36.47
CA ILE A 9 24.04 15.86 35.43
C ILE A 9 23.22 14.57 35.40
N PHE A 10 22.94 13.95 36.55
CA PHE A 10 22.11 12.73 36.61
C PHE A 10 20.68 12.97 36.10
N LEU A 11 20.07 14.12 36.42
CA LEU A 11 18.74 14.49 35.92
C LEU A 11 18.73 14.75 34.40
N PHE A 12 19.79 15.35 33.85
CA PHE A 12 19.91 15.58 32.41
C PHE A 12 20.13 14.26 31.64
N SER A 13 20.95 13.35 32.16
CA SER A 13 21.18 12.02 31.58
C SER A 13 19.90 11.16 31.57
N PHE A 14 19.07 11.28 32.61
CA PHE A 14 17.78 10.60 32.68
C PHE A 14 16.79 11.14 31.64
N PHE A 15 16.81 12.45 31.38
CA PHE A 15 15.94 13.09 30.39
C PHE A 15 16.36 12.75 28.95
N THR A 16 17.66 12.59 28.67
CA THR A 16 18.15 12.13 27.36
C THR A 16 17.89 10.65 27.09
N TYR A 17 17.80 9.82 28.14
CA TYR A 17 17.45 8.41 27.97
C TYR A 17 15.94 8.25 27.66
N ALA A 18 15.08 9.06 28.28
CA ALA A 18 13.63 8.99 28.08
C ALA A 18 13.18 9.39 26.66
N THR A 19 13.92 10.26 25.96
CA THR A 19 13.56 10.67 24.58
C THR A 19 13.84 9.59 23.53
N VAL A 20 14.81 8.69 23.78
CA VAL A 20 15.13 7.58 22.85
C VAL A 20 14.07 6.46 22.91
N PHE A 21 13.37 6.30 24.04
CA PHE A 21 12.30 5.30 24.18
C PHE A 21 10.93 5.75 23.64
N ALA A 22 10.81 6.95 23.10
CA ALA A 22 9.56 7.41 22.45
C ALA A 22 9.30 6.73 21.09
N GLN A 23 10.21 5.90 20.59
CA GLN A 23 9.97 5.06 19.42
C GLN A 23 9.06 3.89 19.82
N GLN A 24 7.79 3.96 19.41
CA GLN A 24 6.84 2.84 19.50
C GLN A 24 7.51 1.56 18.98
N GLN A 25 7.59 0.54 19.83
CA GLN A 25 8.07 -0.78 19.41
C GLN A 25 7.19 -1.29 18.26
N PRO A 26 7.79 -1.91 17.23
CA PRO A 26 7.02 -2.47 16.12
C PRO A 26 6.03 -3.52 16.61
N LEU A 27 4.80 -3.49 16.07
CA LEU A 27 3.82 -4.55 16.32
C LEU A 27 4.31 -5.87 15.74
N LEU A 28 3.94 -6.98 16.37
CA LEU A 28 4.24 -8.32 15.86
C LEU A 28 3.71 -8.47 14.43
N GLY A 29 4.52 -9.01 13.53
CA GLY A 29 4.19 -9.17 12.11
C GLY A 29 4.49 -7.94 11.23
N TYR A 30 5.01 -6.85 11.81
CA TYR A 30 5.50 -5.66 11.08
C TYR A 30 7.03 -5.60 11.09
N ALA A 31 7.64 -5.92 9.96
CA ALA A 31 9.08 -5.78 9.75
C ALA A 31 9.40 -4.48 8.99
N TYR A 32 10.57 -3.91 9.30
CA TYR A 32 11.10 -2.71 8.64
C TYR A 32 12.56 -2.94 8.27
N GLY A 33 12.93 -2.57 7.05
CA GLY A 33 14.31 -2.70 6.59
C GLY A 33 14.49 -2.42 5.11
N ASP A 34 15.76 -2.38 4.68
CA ASP A 34 16.12 -2.12 3.29
C ASP A 34 16.17 -3.42 2.49
N GLN A 35 15.15 -3.64 1.67
CA GLN A 35 15.08 -4.74 0.71
C GLN A 35 14.93 -4.16 -0.70
N GLN A 36 15.92 -4.42 -1.56
CA GLN A 36 15.98 -3.81 -2.89
C GLN A 36 14.99 -4.46 -3.88
N ALA A 37 14.68 -5.75 -3.71
CA ALA A 37 13.81 -6.51 -4.59
C ALA A 37 13.12 -7.66 -3.83
N PRO A 38 11.95 -8.12 -4.29
CA PRO A 38 11.31 -9.31 -3.74
C PRO A 38 12.17 -10.56 -3.96
N THR A 39 12.31 -11.36 -2.91
CA THR A 39 13.02 -12.65 -2.90
C THR A 39 12.14 -13.80 -3.42
N GLY A 40 10.81 -13.64 -3.37
CA GLY A 40 9.84 -14.67 -3.68
C GLY A 40 9.36 -15.44 -2.44
N LYS A 41 10.05 -15.30 -1.30
CA LYS A 41 9.65 -15.94 -0.04
C LYS A 41 8.44 -15.26 0.59
N GLU A 42 8.20 -13.99 0.27
CA GLU A 42 7.23 -13.14 0.98
C GLU A 42 5.78 -13.63 0.87
N TRP A 43 5.46 -14.41 -0.16
CA TRP A 43 4.13 -15.00 -0.35
C TRP A 43 4.06 -16.49 0.00
N GLU A 44 5.18 -17.12 0.33
CA GLU A 44 5.28 -18.53 0.74
C GLU A 44 5.47 -18.67 2.27
N SER A 45 5.99 -17.64 2.95
CA SER A 45 6.23 -17.64 4.40
C SER A 45 5.01 -17.12 5.17
N VAL A 46 4.63 -17.84 6.24
CA VAL A 46 3.52 -17.46 7.12
C VAL A 46 3.93 -16.45 8.18
N GLU A 47 5.23 -16.28 8.41
CA GLU A 47 5.81 -15.36 9.39
C GLU A 47 6.04 -13.96 8.80
N GLU A 48 6.25 -13.87 7.47
CA GLU A 48 6.57 -12.63 6.76
C GLU A 48 5.31 -11.89 6.28
N LEU A 49 4.48 -11.47 7.24
CA LEU A 49 3.16 -10.87 6.95
C LEU A 49 3.25 -9.44 6.38
N SER A 50 4.29 -8.69 6.71
CA SER A 50 4.49 -7.34 6.17
C SER A 50 5.93 -6.87 6.25
N LEU A 51 6.29 -6.07 5.25
CA LEU A 51 7.55 -5.33 5.18
C LEU A 51 7.25 -3.87 4.83
N ASN A 52 7.81 -2.93 5.60
CA ASN A 52 7.75 -1.48 5.37
C ASN A 52 6.33 -0.88 5.28
N LYS A 53 5.32 -1.56 5.83
CA LYS A 53 3.95 -1.02 5.94
C LYS A 53 3.85 -0.10 7.17
N GLU A 54 3.07 0.97 7.04
CA GLU A 54 2.66 1.76 8.21
C GLU A 54 1.92 0.86 9.21
N GLN A 55 2.10 1.12 10.50
CA GLN A 55 1.33 0.42 11.52
C GLN A 55 -0.16 0.78 11.45
N PRO A 56 -1.04 -0.17 11.81
CA PRO A 56 -2.48 0.05 11.84
C PRO A 56 -2.83 1.23 12.74
N LYS A 57 -3.62 2.14 12.19
CA LYS A 57 -4.15 3.32 12.89
C LYS A 57 -5.59 3.55 12.47
N ALA A 58 -6.31 4.37 13.24
CA ALA A 58 -7.66 4.78 12.86
C ALA A 58 -7.66 5.41 11.46
N TYR A 59 -8.75 5.21 10.72
CA TYR A 59 -8.90 5.79 9.38
C TYR A 59 -9.25 7.28 9.50
N PHE A 60 -8.35 8.15 9.04
CA PHE A 60 -8.56 9.61 9.03
C PHE A 60 -7.83 10.25 7.85
N PHE A 61 -8.27 11.46 7.51
CA PHE A 61 -7.69 12.26 6.44
C PHE A 61 -7.37 13.67 6.90
N SER A 62 -6.35 14.25 6.30
CA SER A 62 -6.05 15.66 6.45
C SER A 62 -7.01 16.47 5.59
N PHE A 63 -7.54 17.56 6.14
CA PHE A 63 -8.39 18.53 5.45
C PHE A 63 -7.77 19.92 5.58
N ALA A 64 -8.06 20.79 4.61
CA ALA A 64 -7.53 22.15 4.61
C ALA A 64 -8.20 23.05 5.67
N ASP A 65 -9.46 22.76 6.01
CA ASP A 65 -10.30 23.60 6.86
C ASP A 65 -11.44 22.79 7.51
N LYS A 66 -12.14 23.40 8.46
CA LYS A 66 -13.24 22.74 9.20
C LYS A 66 -14.47 22.46 8.33
N GLN A 67 -14.72 23.28 7.31
CA GLN A 67 -15.90 23.13 6.45
C GLN A 67 -15.75 21.91 5.54
N SER A 68 -14.57 21.69 4.94
CA SER A 68 -14.26 20.48 4.17
C SER A 68 -14.25 19.23 5.06
N ALA A 69 -13.65 19.31 6.25
CA ALA A 69 -13.63 18.19 7.21
C ALA A 69 -15.03 17.71 7.65
N ARG A 70 -16.00 18.64 7.79
CA ARG A 70 -17.39 18.30 8.13
C ARG A 70 -18.10 17.47 7.07
N LYS A 71 -17.60 17.44 5.83
CA LYS A 71 -18.15 16.60 4.76
C LYS A 71 -17.73 15.13 4.88
N VAL A 72 -16.83 14.81 5.83
CA VAL A 72 -16.38 13.47 6.25
C VAL A 72 -15.58 12.70 5.19
N LEU A 73 -16.06 12.64 3.96
CA LEU A 73 -15.47 11.86 2.89
C LEU A 73 -14.17 12.52 2.38
N PRO A 74 -13.09 11.72 2.16
CA PRO A 74 -11.77 12.22 1.75
C PRO A 74 -11.78 13.00 0.44
N GLU A 75 -12.72 12.72 -0.46
CA GLU A 75 -12.92 13.40 -1.75
C GLU A 75 -13.17 14.91 -1.58
N ASN A 76 -13.56 15.34 -0.38
CA ASN A 76 -13.72 16.75 -0.06
C ASN A 76 -12.42 17.43 0.41
N SER A 77 -11.33 16.69 0.55
CA SER A 77 -10.01 17.23 0.89
C SER A 77 -9.21 17.55 -0.38
N LYS A 78 -8.56 18.72 -0.38
CA LYS A 78 -7.59 19.08 -1.44
C LYS A 78 -6.32 18.21 -1.42
N TYR A 79 -6.10 17.45 -0.34
CA TYR A 79 -4.95 16.55 -0.19
C TYR A 79 -5.28 15.11 -0.63
N TRP A 80 -6.47 14.89 -1.18
CA TRP A 80 -6.91 13.60 -1.67
C TRP A 80 -6.79 13.51 -3.19
N GLN A 81 -6.31 12.38 -3.68
CA GLN A 81 -6.30 12.05 -5.10
C GLN A 81 -6.72 10.59 -5.26
N SER A 82 -7.80 10.36 -6.02
CA SER A 82 -8.18 9.00 -6.41
C SER A 82 -7.24 8.50 -7.51
N LEU A 83 -6.83 7.24 -7.40
CA LEU A 83 -6.12 6.51 -8.45
C LEU A 83 -7.03 5.49 -9.16
N ASN A 84 -8.34 5.53 -8.90
CA ASN A 84 -9.31 4.74 -9.64
C ASN A 84 -9.36 5.21 -11.09
N GLY A 85 -9.57 4.28 -12.02
CA GLY A 85 -9.52 4.55 -13.44
C GLY A 85 -9.05 3.34 -14.23
N ASN A 86 -8.61 3.55 -15.46
CA ASN A 86 -8.06 2.48 -16.29
C ASN A 86 -6.58 2.27 -16.02
N TRP A 87 -6.19 1.02 -15.81
CA TRP A 87 -4.80 0.62 -15.55
C TRP A 87 -4.33 -0.36 -16.61
N LYS A 88 -3.07 -0.21 -17.03
CA LYS A 88 -2.39 -1.22 -17.87
C LYS A 88 -2.23 -2.51 -17.08
N PHE A 89 -2.70 -3.60 -17.65
CA PHE A 89 -2.77 -4.90 -16.97
C PHE A 89 -2.33 -6.03 -17.90
N HIS A 90 -1.48 -6.90 -17.37
CA HIS A 90 -0.95 -8.06 -18.07
C HIS A 90 -1.06 -9.30 -17.19
N TRP A 91 -1.93 -10.23 -17.60
CA TRP A 91 -2.14 -11.47 -16.88
C TRP A 91 -1.18 -12.56 -17.37
N VAL A 92 -0.57 -13.29 -16.43
CA VAL A 92 0.22 -14.47 -16.69
C VAL A 92 -0.22 -15.63 -15.80
N LYS A 93 -0.09 -16.86 -16.30
CA LYS A 93 -0.53 -18.06 -15.58
C LYS A 93 0.33 -18.39 -14.36
N THR A 94 1.63 -18.10 -14.42
CA THR A 94 2.58 -18.36 -13.34
C THR A 94 3.48 -17.15 -13.14
N PRO A 95 3.95 -16.88 -11.90
CA PRO A 95 4.78 -15.71 -11.62
C PRO A 95 6.05 -15.65 -12.48
N ASP A 96 6.65 -16.79 -12.84
CA ASP A 96 7.90 -16.83 -13.64
C ASP A 96 7.73 -16.33 -15.08
N LYS A 97 6.50 -16.28 -15.59
CA LYS A 97 6.20 -15.79 -16.93
C LYS A 97 6.06 -14.26 -17.00
N ARG A 98 6.07 -13.57 -15.86
CA ARG A 98 5.97 -12.11 -15.84
C ARG A 98 7.24 -11.48 -16.44
N PRO A 99 7.15 -10.39 -17.20
CA PRO A 99 8.33 -9.63 -17.59
C PRO A 99 9.04 -9.13 -16.33
N LYS A 100 10.32 -9.48 -16.13
CA LYS A 100 11.02 -9.19 -14.85
C LYS A 100 11.22 -7.70 -14.59
N ASP A 101 11.28 -6.90 -15.64
CA ASP A 101 11.60 -5.47 -15.60
C ASP A 101 10.36 -4.56 -15.67
N PHE A 102 9.15 -5.11 -15.57
CA PHE A 102 7.89 -4.35 -15.78
C PHE A 102 7.68 -3.15 -14.83
N PHE A 103 8.38 -3.15 -13.69
CA PHE A 103 8.30 -2.07 -12.70
C PHE A 103 9.14 -0.85 -13.06
N LYS A 104 10.05 -0.96 -14.05
CA LYS A 104 10.91 0.15 -14.46
C LYS A 104 10.06 1.20 -15.19
N PRO A 105 10.20 2.52 -14.88
CA PRO A 105 9.44 3.57 -15.56
C PRO A 105 9.65 3.62 -17.08
N SER A 106 10.76 3.09 -17.57
CA SER A 106 11.09 3.02 -19.00
C SER A 106 10.58 1.77 -19.71
N TYR A 107 9.93 0.83 -19.00
CA TYR A 107 9.41 -0.38 -19.61
C TYR A 107 8.16 -0.07 -20.47
N ASP A 108 8.16 -0.52 -21.71
CA ASP A 108 7.05 -0.28 -22.64
C ASP A 108 5.86 -1.21 -22.34
N VAL A 109 4.73 -0.61 -21.97
CA VAL A 109 3.44 -1.28 -21.69
C VAL A 109 2.37 -0.95 -22.73
N THR A 110 2.73 -0.35 -23.87
CA THR A 110 1.76 0.05 -24.91
C THR A 110 0.92 -1.11 -25.43
N ALA A 111 1.51 -2.31 -25.52
CA ALA A 111 0.83 -3.53 -25.95
C ALA A 111 -0.08 -4.16 -24.86
N TRP A 112 -0.08 -3.64 -23.62
CA TRP A 112 -0.89 -4.17 -22.54
C TRP A 112 -2.34 -3.69 -22.65
N GLU A 113 -3.26 -4.55 -22.22
CA GLU A 113 -4.66 -4.21 -22.14
C GLU A 113 -4.93 -3.24 -20.98
N GLU A 114 -6.08 -2.57 -21.01
CA GLU A 114 -6.57 -1.76 -19.91
C GLU A 114 -7.74 -2.43 -19.20
N ILE A 115 -7.73 -2.36 -17.87
CA ILE A 115 -8.85 -2.76 -17.01
C ILE A 115 -9.28 -1.58 -16.14
N PRO A 116 -10.59 -1.44 -15.84
CA PRO A 116 -11.06 -0.49 -14.85
C PRO A 116 -10.67 -0.97 -13.44
N VAL A 117 -10.28 -0.04 -12.56
CA VAL A 117 -9.95 -0.30 -11.16
C VAL A 117 -10.81 0.61 -10.28
N PRO A 118 -11.49 0.08 -9.24
CA PRO A 118 -11.44 -1.30 -8.74
C PRO A 118 -12.23 -2.30 -9.60
N SER A 119 -11.71 -3.52 -9.75
CA SER A 119 -12.38 -4.62 -10.47
C SER A 119 -11.82 -5.99 -10.07
N ASN A 120 -12.63 -7.03 -10.25
CA ASN A 120 -12.18 -8.41 -10.20
C ASN A 120 -11.83 -8.90 -11.61
N TRP A 121 -10.55 -9.19 -11.85
CA TRP A 121 -10.03 -9.49 -13.20
C TRP A 121 -10.70 -10.70 -13.87
N ASN A 122 -11.12 -11.70 -13.09
CA ASN A 122 -11.81 -12.89 -13.59
C ASN A 122 -13.17 -12.55 -14.22
N ILE A 123 -13.95 -11.67 -13.57
CA ILE A 123 -15.25 -11.23 -14.07
C ILE A 123 -15.07 -10.35 -15.31
N TYR A 124 -14.10 -9.42 -15.27
CA TYR A 124 -13.82 -8.56 -16.41
C TYR A 124 -13.41 -9.37 -17.66
N GLY A 125 -12.55 -10.38 -17.49
CA GLY A 125 -12.16 -11.29 -18.57
C GLY A 125 -13.33 -12.09 -19.14
N ILE A 126 -14.25 -12.58 -18.29
CA ILE A 126 -15.46 -13.28 -18.72
C ILE A 126 -16.39 -12.32 -19.50
N GLN A 127 -16.63 -11.10 -19.01
CA GLN A 127 -17.45 -10.11 -19.70
C GLN A 127 -16.90 -9.77 -21.08
N LYS A 128 -15.57 -9.59 -21.19
CA LYS A 128 -14.90 -9.34 -22.47
C LYS A 128 -15.06 -10.50 -23.45
N ARG A 129 -15.08 -11.74 -22.95
CA ARG A 129 -15.27 -12.96 -23.76
C ARG A 129 -16.74 -13.22 -24.12
N TRP A 130 -17.67 -12.76 -23.29
CA TRP A 130 -19.09 -13.09 -23.45
C TRP A 130 -19.72 -12.31 -24.62
N ASN A 131 -20.20 -13.05 -25.63
CA ASN A 131 -20.99 -12.52 -26.73
C ASN A 131 -22.46 -12.96 -26.60
N PRO A 132 -23.41 -12.06 -26.25
CA PRO A 132 -24.83 -12.38 -26.13
C PRO A 132 -25.51 -12.82 -27.43
N LYS A 133 -24.87 -12.60 -28.58
CA LYS A 133 -25.47 -12.89 -29.89
C LYS A 133 -25.32 -14.36 -30.31
N ILE A 134 -24.41 -15.12 -29.68
CA ILE A 134 -24.15 -16.52 -30.04
C ILE A 134 -25.18 -17.47 -29.44
N TRP A 135 -25.77 -17.13 -28.29
CA TRP A 135 -26.72 -18.02 -27.58
C TRP A 135 -28.20 -17.62 -27.76
N ARG A 136 -28.47 -16.57 -28.54
CA ARG A 136 -29.84 -16.09 -28.79
C ARG A 136 -30.53 -16.77 -29.98
N THR A 137 -29.84 -17.67 -30.67
CA THR A 137 -30.37 -18.43 -31.82
C THR A 137 -30.92 -19.81 -31.45
N ASP A 138 -30.67 -20.30 -30.24
CA ASP A 138 -30.91 -21.71 -29.88
C ASP A 138 -32.12 -21.89 -28.93
N LEU A 139 -32.95 -20.86 -28.78
CA LEU A 139 -34.19 -20.89 -27.99
C LEU A 139 -35.45 -20.63 -28.83
N ARG A 140 -35.52 -21.19 -30.04
CA ARG A 140 -36.77 -21.33 -30.79
C ARG A 140 -37.00 -22.76 -31.22
#